data_AF-A0A8H8NUF8-F1
#
_entry.id   AF-A0A8H8NUF8-F1
#
_cell.length_a   1.000
_cell.length_b   1.000
_cell.length_c   1.000
_cell.angle_alpha   90.00
_cell.angle_beta   90.00
_cell.angle_gamma   90.00
#
_symmetry.space_group_name_H-M   'P 1'
#
loop_
_entity.id
_entity.type
_entity.pdbx_description
1 polymer ?
#
loop_
_entity_poly.entity_id
_entity_poly.type
_entity_poly.pdbx_seq_one_letter_code
_entity_poly.pdbx_strand_id
1 'polypeptide(L)' 'MAAFEESDEYCPHCDNHFIIEAKTPTPVVGVEGEDARKDARMLRDERMKQLALSLDDEFADLLEP' A
#
# COMPACT_ATOMS: atom_id res chain seq x y z
N MET A 1 4.12 6.67 -47.89
CA MET A 1 4.10 6.20 -46.49
C MET A 1 2.79 5.46 -46.31
N ALA A 2 2.82 4.16 -46.03
CA ALA A 2 1.60 3.41 -45.75
C ALA A 2 1.05 3.88 -44.39
N ALA A 3 -0.24 4.20 -44.33
CA ALA A 3 -0.90 4.49 -43.07
C ALA A 3 -1.06 3.17 -42.30
N PHE A 4 -0.81 3.20 -41.00
CA PHE A 4 -1.03 2.06 -40.12
C PHE A 4 -2.53 1.95 -39.85
N GLU A 5 -3.13 0.78 -40.05
CA GLU A 5 -4.57 0.56 -39.95
C GLU A 5 -4.91 -0.30 -38.72
N GLU A 6 -6.14 -0.19 -38.22
CA GLU A 6 -6.59 -0.90 -37.00
C GLU A 6 -6.49 -2.43 -37.15
N SER A 7 -6.59 -2.96 -38.37
CA SER A 7 -6.38 -4.39 -38.64
C SER A 7 -4.93 -4.86 -38.44
N ASP A 8 -3.96 -3.94 -38.52
CA ASP A 8 -2.55 -4.24 -38.29
C ASP A 8 -2.24 -4.46 -36.80
N GLU A 9 -3.17 -4.10 -35.91
CA GLU A 9 -3.02 -4.29 -34.46
C GLU A 9 -3.34 -5.73 -34.03
N TYR A 10 -3.98 -6.52 -34.89
CA TYR A 10 -4.46 -7.87 -34.57
C TYR A 10 -3.71 -8.96 -35.34
N CYS A 11 -3.48 -10.08 -34.67
CA CYS A 11 -2.93 -11.27 -35.30
C CYS A 11 -3.97 -11.95 -36.22
N PRO A 12 -3.69 -12.16 -37.53
CA PRO A 12 -4.65 -12.76 -38.45
C PRO A 12 -4.94 -14.25 -38.18
N HIS A 13 -4.21 -14.88 -37.27
CA HIS A 13 -4.32 -16.32 -36.97
C HIS A 13 -5.04 -16.60 -35.65
N CYS A 14 -5.06 -15.66 -34.72
CA CYS A 14 -5.55 -15.91 -33.37
C CYS A 14 -6.21 -14.71 -32.67
N ASP A 15 -6.49 -13.62 -33.40
CA ASP A 15 -7.21 -12.44 -32.89
C ASP A 15 -6.54 -11.75 -31.69
N ASN A 16 -5.24 -11.96 -31.52
CA ASN A 16 -4.47 -11.38 -30.43
C ASN A 16 -4.06 -9.94 -30.77
N HIS A 17 -4.29 -8.99 -29.86
CA HIS A 17 -3.99 -7.57 -30.04
C HIS A 17 -2.58 -7.23 -29.55
N PHE A 18 -1.69 -6.81 -30.45
CA PHE A 18 -0.27 -6.62 -30.14
C PHE A 18 0.06 -5.22 -29.59
N ILE A 19 -0.85 -4.26 -29.73
CA ILE A 19 -0.64 -2.87 -29.34
C ILE A 19 -1.46 -2.60 -28.10
N ILE A 20 -0.79 -2.48 -26.95
CA ILE A 20 -1.47 -2.25 -25.68
C ILE A 20 -1.68 -0.74 -25.52
N GLU A 21 -2.88 -0.34 -25.10
CA GLU A 21 -3.16 1.06 -24.76
C GLU A 21 -2.22 1.57 -23.66
N ALA A 22 -1.69 2.76 -23.88
CA ALA A 22 -0.85 3.42 -22.90
C ALA A 22 -1.70 3.77 -21.66
N LYS A 23 -1.35 3.19 -20.50
CA LYS A 23 -2.01 3.53 -19.23
C LYS A 23 -1.56 4.90 -18.75
N THR A 24 -2.51 5.79 -18.44
CA THR A 24 -2.22 7.05 -17.75
C THR A 24 -1.87 6.77 -16.29
N PRO A 25 -0.73 7.26 -15.77
CA PRO A 25 -0.40 7.09 -14.36
C PRO A 25 -1.41 7.85 -13.50
N THR A 26 -2.00 7.17 -12.52
CA THR A 26 -2.83 7.81 -11.51
C THR A 26 -1.95 8.31 -10.36
N PRO A 27 -2.24 9.48 -9.78
CA PRO A 27 -1.54 9.94 -8.60
C PRO A 27 -1.84 8.99 -7.43
N VAL A 28 -0.79 8.42 -6.84
CA VAL A 28 -0.86 7.53 -5.67
C VAL A 28 -0.03 8.14 -4.55
N VAL A 29 -0.57 8.16 -3.33
CA VAL A 29 0.18 8.51 -2.13
C VAL A 29 0.83 7.24 -1.58
N GLY A 30 2.16 7.20 -1.60
CA GLY A 30 2.95 6.17 -0.91
C GLY A 30 3.37 6.65 0.48
N VAL A 31 3.51 5.72 1.41
CA VAL A 31 4.14 5.99 2.71
C VAL A 31 5.48 5.27 2.72
N GLU A 32 6.58 6.03 2.84
CA GLU A 32 7.92 5.46 2.92
C GLU A 32 8.20 4.99 4.35
N GLY A 33 8.60 3.73 4.49
CA GLY A 33 9.02 3.14 5.77
C GLY A 33 10.45 2.62 5.67
N GLU A 34 11.28 2.90 6.67
CA GLU A 34 12.62 2.31 6.80
C GLU A 34 12.53 0.82 7.22
N ASP A 35 13.67 0.12 7.34
CA ASP A 35 13.73 -1.23 7.91
C ASP A 35 13.00 -1.26 9.26
N ALA A 36 11.97 -2.10 9.34
CA ALA A 36 11.10 -2.22 10.50
C ALA A 36 11.83 -2.59 11.81
N ARG A 37 13.06 -3.13 11.72
CA ARG A 37 13.91 -3.44 12.88
C ARG A 37 14.64 -2.21 13.42
N LYS A 38 14.81 -1.17 12.60
CA LYS A 38 15.37 0.12 13.00
C LYS A 38 14.26 1.08 13.40
N ASP A 39 13.16 1.09 12.65
CA ASP A 39 12.01 1.96 12.89
C ASP A 39 10.71 1.17 12.85
N ALA A 40 10.15 0.89 14.04
CA ALA A 40 8.91 0.15 14.19
C ALA A 40 7.65 1.03 14.18
N ARG A 41 7.74 2.34 13.92
CA ARG A 41 6.59 3.27 13.99
C ARG A 41 5.47 2.94 12.99
N MET A 42 5.81 2.25 11.90
CA MET A 42 4.86 1.79 10.89
C MET A 42 4.18 0.46 11.26
N LEU A 43 4.62 -0.21 12.34
CA LEU A 43 4.07 -1.46 12.82
C LEU A 43 3.17 -1.23 14.03
N ARG A 44 1.97 -1.80 13.97
CA ARG A 44 1.02 -1.76 15.09
C ARG A 44 1.24 -2.98 16.01
N ASP A 45 1.55 -2.74 17.28
CA ASP A 45 1.64 -3.78 18.31
C ASP A 45 0.39 -3.76 19.22
N GLU A 46 -0.46 -4.79 19.13
CA GLU A 46 -1.69 -4.88 19.92
C GLU A 46 -1.45 -5.10 21.42
N ARG A 47 -0.26 -5.57 21.83
CA ARG A 47 0.06 -5.83 23.25
C ARG A 47 0.23 -4.53 24.02
N MET A 48 0.70 -3.47 23.37
CA MET A 48 0.85 -2.16 23.99
C MET A 48 -0.47 -1.57 24.48
N LYS A 49 -1.59 -1.91 23.82
CA LYS A 49 -2.92 -1.47 24.25
C LYS A 49 -3.31 -2.05 25.61
N GLN A 50 -2.91 -3.28 25.90
CA GLN A 50 -3.17 -3.93 27.18
C GLN A 50 -2.31 -3.33 28.29
N LEU A 51 -1.05 -3.00 27.96
CA LEU A 51 -0.12 -2.37 28.91
C LEU A 51 -0.57 -0.96 29.30
N ALA A 52 -1.08 -0.16 28.36
CA ALA A 52 -1.59 1.17 28.66
C ALA A 52 -2.76 1.13 29.65
N LEU A 53 -3.71 0.21 29.42
CA LEU A 53 -4.85 0.02 30.32
C LEU A 53 -4.42 -0.45 31.72
N SER A 54 -3.45 -1.36 31.82
CA SER A 54 -2.98 -1.84 33.13
C SER A 54 -2.24 -0.77 33.93
N LEU A 55 -1.48 0.10 33.25
CA LEU A 55 -0.77 1.20 33.93
C LEU A 55 -1.72 2.26 34.48
N ASP A 56 -2.79 2.57 33.73
CA ASP A 56 -3.81 3.52 34.18
C ASP A 56 -4.51 3.01 35.46
N ASP A 57 -4.81 1.71 35.53
CA ASP A 57 -5.38 1.06 36.72
C ASP A 57 -4.39 1.06 37.91
N GLU A 58 -3.11 0.74 37.68
CA GLU A 58 -2.09 0.70 38.75
C GLU A 58 -1.73 2.10 39.30
N PHE A 59 -1.83 3.14 38.48
CA PHE A 59 -1.57 4.53 38.92
C PHE A 59 -2.78 5.18 39.59
N ALA A 60 -4.00 4.73 39.31
CA ALA A 60 -5.22 5.25 39.92
C ALA A 60 -5.23 5.04 41.44
N ASP A 61 -4.82 3.87 41.90
CA ASP A 61 -4.74 3.53 43.34
C ASP A 61 -3.70 4.37 44.11
N LEU A 62 -2.72 4.98 43.42
CA LEU A 62 -1.67 5.81 44.03
C LEU A 62 -2.07 7.30 44.13
N LEU A 63 -3.14 7.70 43.44
CA LEU A 63 -3.66 9.07 43.37
C LEU A 63 -4.85 9.31 44.32
N GLU A 64 -5.36 8.26 44.97
CA GLU A 64 -6.33 8.39 46.05
C GLU A 64 -5.60 8.66 47.39
N PRO A 65 -5.90 9.78 48.08
CA PRO A 65 -5.19 10.22 49.29
C PRO A 65 -5.49 9.38 50.55
#